data_AF-A0A7W0XYE7-F1
#
_entry.id   AF-A0A7W0XYE7-F1
#
_cell.length_a   1.000
_cell.length_b   1.000
_cell.length_c   1.000
_cell.angle_alpha   90.00
_cell.angle_beta   90.00
_cell.angle_gamma   90.00
#
_symmetry.space_group_name_H-M   'P 1'
#
loop_
_entity.id
_entity.type
_entity.pdbx_description
1 polymer ?
#
loop_
_entity_poly.entity_id
_entity_poly.type
_entity_poly.pdbx_seq_one_letter_code
_entity_poly.pdbx_strand_id
1 'polypeptide(L)' 'SGLDSVSVTAEVVGPTKGPKIHILKYKNKTGYRKRQGHRQHYTQVRVTGIES' A
#
# COMPACT_ATOMS: atom_id res chain seq x y z
N SER A 1 21.15 -12.33 18.54
CA SER A 1 21.01 -13.17 17.35
C SER A 1 20.07 -14.32 17.70
N GLY A 2 18.81 -14.25 17.28
CA GLY A 2 17.79 -15.25 17.61
C GLY A 2 16.56 -15.22 16.71
N LEU A 3 16.63 -14.49 15.60
CA LEU A 3 15.54 -14.31 14.65
C LEU A 3 15.84 -14.96 13.29
N ASP A 4 17.09 -15.39 13.08
CA ASP A 4 17.52 -15.90 11.77
C ASP A 4 16.92 -17.29 11.45
N SER A 5 16.45 -18.04 12.46
CA SER A 5 15.77 -19.33 12.30
C SER A 5 14.24 -19.24 12.24
N VAL A 6 13.66 -18.11 12.62
CA VAL A 6 12.21 -17.96 12.76
C VAL A 6 11.62 -17.61 11.40
N SER A 7 10.66 -18.40 10.94
CA SER A 7 10.00 -18.19 9.64
C SER A 7 8.50 -17.98 9.80
N VAL A 8 7.93 -17.11 8.96
CA VAL A 8 6.50 -16.82 8.94
C VAL A 8 5.92 -17.34 7.63
N THR A 9 4.95 -18.24 7.72
CA THR A 9 4.21 -18.72 6.56
C THR A 9 2.96 -17.88 6.36
N ALA A 10 2.73 -17.44 5.12
CA ALA A 10 1.56 -16.67 4.76
C ALA A 10 1.05 -17.05 3.37
N GLU A 11 -0.26 -16.93 3.19
CA GLU A 11 -0.95 -17.16 1.92
C GLU A 11 -1.37 -15.83 1.30
N VAL A 12 -1.26 -15.74 -0.02
CA VAL A 12 -1.73 -14.57 -0.77
C VAL A 12 -3.23 -14.69 -0.99
N VAL A 13 -3.99 -13.77 -0.39
CA VAL A 13 -5.45 -13.71 -0.54
C VAL A 13 -5.83 -13.05 -1.87
N GLY A 14 -5.07 -12.03 -2.29
CA GLY A 14 -5.24 -11.42 -3.61
C GLY A 14 -4.89 -9.92 -3.67
N PRO A 15 -5.09 -9.30 -4.84
CA PRO A 15 -4.84 -7.88 -5.05
C PRO A 15 -5.98 -7.01 -4.49
N THR A 16 -5.64 -5.92 -3.80
CA THR A 16 -6.60 -4.93 -3.32
C THR A 16 -6.17 -3.51 -3.70
N LYS A 17 -7.16 -2.63 -3.90
CA LYS A 17 -6.91 -1.21 -4.20
C LYS A 17 -7.14 -0.40 -2.94
N GLY A 18 -6.16 0.42 -2.60
CA GLY A 18 -6.25 1.39 -1.53
C GLY A 18 -7.34 2.44 -1.74
N PRO A 19 -7.57 3.26 -0.69
CA PRO A 19 -8.50 4.38 -0.76
C PRO A 19 -8.09 5.36 -1.86
N LYS A 20 -9.08 6.04 -2.45
CA LYS A 20 -8.83 7.03 -3.51
C LYS A 20 -8.24 8.30 -2.89
N ILE A 21 -7.04 8.66 -3.34
CA ILE A 21 -6.40 9.91 -2.95
C ILE A 21 -6.72 10.96 -4.01
N HIS A 22 -7.27 12.08 -3.58
CA HIS A 22 -7.56 13.24 -4.43
C HIS A 22 -6.43 14.26 -4.28
N ILE A 23 -5.62 14.42 -5.33
CA ILE A 23 -4.47 15.33 -5.34
C ILE A 23 -4.87 16.60 -6.09
N LEU A 24 -4.75 17.75 -5.42
CA LEU A 24 -4.90 19.07 -6.02
C LEU A 24 -3.55 19.79 -5.96
N LYS A 25 -2.94 20.02 -7.12
CA LYS A 25 -1.79 20.92 -7.23
C LYS A 25 -2.30 22.30 -7.64
N TYR A 26 -1.95 23.31 -6.86
CA TYR A 26 -2.34 24.70 -7.10
C TYR A 26 -1.16 25.63 -6.85
N LYS A 27 -1.03 26.66 -7.68
CA LYS A 27 -0.15 27.80 -7.43
C LYS A 27 -0.96 29.08 -7.58
N ASN A 28 -0.82 29.99 -6.63
CA ASN A 28 -1.59 31.24 -6.62
C ASN A 28 -1.18 32.14 -7.79
N LYS A 29 -2.16 32.86 -8.36
CA LYS A 29 -2.01 33.91 -9.39
C LYS A 29 -1.34 33.50 -10.72
N THR A 30 -0.98 32.23 -10.88
CA THR A 30 -0.40 31.68 -12.12
C THR A 30 -1.41 30.94 -13.00
N GLY A 31 -2.67 30.83 -12.55
CA GLY A 31 -3.71 30.01 -13.21
C GLY A 31 -3.47 28.50 -13.11
N TYR A 32 -2.39 28.06 -12.46
CA TYR A 32 -2.05 26.65 -12.37
C TYR A 32 -2.92 25.92 -11.34
N ARG A 33 -3.79 25.04 -11.84
CA ARG A 33 -4.60 24.11 -11.04
C ARG A 33 -4.70 22.75 -11.74
N LYS A 34 -4.17 21.70 -11.12
CA LYS A 34 -4.25 20.32 -11.64
C LYS A 34 -4.88 19.39 -10.61
N ARG A 35 -5.82 18.54 -11.05
CA ARG A 35 -6.43 17.49 -10.25
C ARG A 35 -5.96 16.12 -10.74
N GLN A 36 -5.58 15.24 -9.83
CA GLN A 36 -5.23 13.85 -10.14
C GLN A 36 -5.79 12.92 -9.06
N GLY A 37 -6.33 11.78 -9.48
CA GLY A 37 -6.66 10.70 -8.56
C GLY A 37 -5.51 9.68 -8.51
N HIS A 38 -5.26 9.12 -7.33
CA HIS A 38 -4.41 7.93 -7.18
C HIS A 38 -5.13 6.86 -6.37
N ARG A 39 -4.94 5.60 -6.74
CA ARG A 39 -5.31 4.43 -5.93
C ARG A 39 -4.11 3.51 -5.93
N GLN A 40 -3.56 3.26 -4.75
CA GLN A 40 -2.41 2.38 -4.62
C GLN A 40 -2.84 0.91 -4.71
N HIS A 41 -2.07 0.10 -5.40
CA HIS A 41 -2.27 -1.35 -5.42
C HIS A 41 -1.53 -1.98 -4.26
N TYR A 42 -2.20 -2.89 -3.56
CA TYR A 42 -1.65 -3.67 -2.46
C TYR A 42 -1.94 -5.15 -2.67
N THR A 43 -1.14 -5.99 -2.05
CA THR A 43 -1.40 -7.44 -1.97
C THR A 43 -1.82 -7.76 -0.55
N GLN A 44 -3.00 -8.34 -0.40
CA GLN A 44 -3.47 -8.80 0.90
C GLN A 44 -2.92 -10.20 1.14
N VAL A 45 -2.23 -10.37 2.27
CA VAL A 45 -1.70 -11.66 2.72
C VAL A 45 -2.35 -12.06 4.04
N ARG A 46 -2.62 -13.35 4.19
CA ARG A 46 -3.10 -13.95 5.44
C ARG A 46 -1.97 -14.75 6.04
N VAL A 47 -1.56 -14.42 7.25
CA VAL A 47 -0.53 -15.17 7.98
C VAL A 47 -1.16 -16.45 8.52
N THR A 48 -0.56 -17.60 8.25
CA THR A 48 -1.06 -18.92 8.65
C THR A 48 -0.31 -19.49 9.84
N GLY A 49 0.97 -19.13 10.01
CA GLY A 49 1.76 -19.63 11.13
C GLY A 49 3.09 -18.89 11.30
N ILE A 50 3.67 -19.04 12.48
CA ILE A 50 5.02 -18.59 12.82
C ILE A 50 5.73 -19.80 13.41
N GLU A 51 6.81 -20.23 12.77
CA GLU A 51 7.64 -21.35 13.20
C GLU A 51 8.98 -20.79 13.71
N SER A 52 9.42 -21.27 14.87
CA SER A 52 10.59 -20.77 15.60
C SER A 52 11.82 -21.67 15.47
#